data_AF-A0AAW4PMM4-F1
#
_entry.id   AF-A0AAW4PMM4-F1
#
_cell.length_a   1.000
_cell.length_b   1.000
_cell.length_c   1.000
_cell.angle_alpha   90.00
_cell.angle_beta   90.00
_cell.angle_gamma   90.00
#
_symmetry.space_group_name_H-M   'P 1'
#
loop_
_entity.id
_entity.type
_entity.pdbx_description
1 polymer ?
#
loop_
_entity_poly.entity_id
_entity_poly.type
_entity_poly.pdbx_seq_one_letter_code
_entity_poly.pdbx_strand_id
1 'polypeptide(L)' 'MIPPLVRRCPDCGHLSWSRRFAVVSTADGPQLVECPSCGHRFETVDGPRLN' A
#
# COMPACT_ATOMS: atom_id res chain seq x y z
N MET A 1 -20.30 0.93 11.60
CA MET A 1 -19.60 1.66 10.53
C MET A 1 -18.24 1.02 10.35
N ILE A 2 -18.05 0.24 9.29
CA ILE A 2 -16.74 -0.35 8.95
C ILE A 2 -15.93 0.79 8.32
N PRO A 3 -14.76 1.17 8.85
CA PRO A 3 -13.97 2.24 8.26
C PRO A 3 -13.60 1.81 6.84
N PRO A 4 -13.68 2.71 5.84
CA PRO A 4 -13.33 2.36 4.48
C PRO A 4 -11.83 2.06 4.49
N LEU A 5 -11.46 0.79 4.31
CA LEU A 5 -10.09 0.33 4.08
C LEU A 5 -9.66 0.84 2.70
N VAL A 6 -9.56 2.15 2.56
CA VAL A 6 -9.12 2.86 1.35
C VAL A 6 -7.73 3.41 1.62
N ARG A 7 -6.86 3.24 0.62
CA ARG A 7 -5.48 3.68 0.64
C ARG A 7 -5.28 4.66 -0.48
N ARG A 8 -4.61 5.76 -0.16
CA ARG A 8 -4.23 6.80 -1.10
C ARG A 8 -2.78 6.61 -1.51
N CYS A 9 -2.52 6.64 -2.81
CA CYS A 9 -1.15 6.68 -3.31
C CYS A 9 -0.51 8.05 -2.99
N PRO A 10 0.68 8.09 -2.36
CA PRO A 10 1.35 9.35 -2.06
C PRO A 10 1.86 10.07 -3.31
N ASP A 11 2.11 9.33 -4.39
CA ASP A 11 2.71 9.87 -5.62
C ASP A 11 1.66 10.45 -6.57
N CYS A 12 0.69 9.62 -7.00
CA CYS A 12 -0.36 10.05 -7.92
C CYS A 12 -1.66 10.50 -7.24
N GLY A 13 -1.75 10.40 -5.91
CA GLY A 13 -2.94 10.81 -5.15
C GLY A 13 -4.16 9.89 -5.31
N HIS A 14 -4.04 8.79 -6.07
CA HIS A 14 -5.13 7.87 -6.37
C HIS A 14 -5.63 7.14 -5.12
N LEU A 15 -6.93 7.21 -4.85
CA LEU A 15 -7.62 6.50 -3.76
C LEU A 15 -8.24 5.20 -4.29
N SER A 16 -7.89 4.07 -3.68
CA SER A 16 -8.51 2.78 -3.98
C SER A 16 -8.67 1.97 -2.71
N TRP A 17 -9.43 0.87 -2.76
CA TRP A 17 -9.48 -0.08 -1.64
C TRP A 17 -8.09 -0.66 -1.39
N SER A 18 -7.65 -0.71 -0.13
CA SER A 18 -6.37 -1.29 0.29
C SER A 18 -6.19 -2.72 -0.21
N ARG A 19 -7.28 -3.50 -0.34
CA ARG A 19 -7.28 -4.86 -0.92
C ARG A 19 -6.98 -4.93 -2.43
N ARG A 20 -7.11 -3.83 -3.17
CA ARG A 20 -6.86 -3.76 -4.61
C ARG A 20 -5.42 -3.38 -4.96
N PHE A 21 -4.61 -3.01 -3.97
CA PHE A 21 -3.20 -2.75 -4.21
C PHE A 21 -2.45 -4.07 -4.32
N ALA A 22 -1.65 -4.24 -5.37
CA ALA A 22 -0.87 -5.45 -5.56
C ALA A 22 0.26 -5.45 -4.52
N VAL A 23 0.31 -6.49 -3.69
CA VAL A 23 1.39 -6.66 -2.72
C VAL A 23 2.60 -7.22 -3.44
N VAL A 24 3.69 -6.45 -3.43
CA VAL A 24 4.97 -6.83 -4.01
C VAL A 24 5.92 -7.09 -2.85
N SER A 25 5.96 -8.35 -2.40
CA SER A 25 6.92 -8.77 -1.38
C SER A 25 8.24 -9.10 -2.04
N THR A 26 9.32 -8.51 -1.55
CA THR A 26 10.67 -8.87 -2.00
C THR A 26 11.16 -10.01 -1.09
N ALA A 27 11.74 -11.07 -1.66
CA ALA A 27 12.11 -12.29 -0.92
C ALA A 27 13.04 -12.05 0.30
N ASP A 28 13.74 -10.91 0.31
CA ASP A 28 14.65 -10.44 1.37
C ASP A 28 14.40 -8.96 1.71
N GLY A 29 13.18 -8.45 1.54
CA GLY A 29 12.92 -7.01 1.67
C GLY A 29 11.54 -6.67 2.26
N PRO A 30 11.31 -5.38 2.55
CA PRO A 30 10.04 -4.93 3.12
C PRO A 30 8.88 -5.21 2.15
N GLN A 31 7.70 -5.46 2.71
CA GLN A 31 6.48 -5.66 1.95
C GLN A 31 6.04 -4.32 1.32
N LEU A 32 6.19 -4.23 0.00
CA LEU A 32 5.74 -3.08 -0.78
C LEU A 32 4.34 -3.35 -1.32
N VAL A 33 3.62 -2.28 -1.64
CA VAL A 33 2.47 -2.35 -2.55
C VAL A 33 2.71 -1.50 -3.77
N GLU A 34 2.15 -1.95 -4.87
CA GLU A 34 2.07 -1.21 -6.11
C GLU A 34 0.69 -0.56 -6.27
N CYS A 35 0.68 0.71 -6.64
CA CYS A 35 -0.53 1.43 -6.99
C CYS A 35 -1.04 0.94 -8.35
N PRO A 36 -2.31 0.46 -8.45
CA PRO A 36 -2.85 -0.04 -9.71
C PRO A 36 -3.11 1.06 -10.75
N SER A 37 -3.04 2.34 -10.36
CA SER A 37 -3.29 3.46 -11.27
C SER A 37 -2.01 4.01 -11.90
N CYS A 38 -0.95 4.16 -11.11
CA CYS A 38 0.30 4.78 -11.56
C CYS A 38 1.51 3.82 -11.53
N GLY A 39 1.37 2.60 -11.02
CA GLY A 39 2.49 1.64 -10.88
C GLY A 39 3.51 2.03 -9.79
N HIS A 40 3.19 3.02 -8.97
CA HIS A 40 4.08 3.47 -7.91
C HIS A 40 4.15 2.44 -6.78
N ARG A 41 5.36 2.03 -6.39
CA ARG A 41 5.64 1.01 -5.39
C ARG A 41 6.09 1.65 -4.09
N PHE A 42 5.37 1.41 -3.00
CA PHE A 42 5.58 2.04 -1.70
C PHE A 42 5.32 1.07 -0.56
N GLU A 43 6.01 1.25 0.58
CA GLU A 43 5.92 0.34 1.71
C GLU A 43 4.52 0.34 2.33
N THR A 44 3.98 -0.86 2.58
CA THR A 44 2.81 -1.00 3.45
C THR A 44 3.28 -0.90 4.88
N VAL A 45 2.99 0.24 5.53
CA VAL A 45 3.15 0.39 6.97
C VAL A 45 2.03 -0.38 7.69
N ASP A 46 1.91 -1.67 7.39
CA ASP A 46 1.12 -2.64 8.14
C ASP A 46 2.10 -3.42 9.03
N GLY A 47 2.76 -2.70 9.93
CA GLY A 47 3.71 -3.27 10.88
C GLY A 47 4.04 -2.24 11.96
N PRO A 48 3.90 -2.58 13.25
CA PRO A 48 4.24 -1.69 14.35
C PRO A 48 5.77 -1.53 14.36
N ARG A 49 6.28 -0.55 13.62
CA ARG A 49 7.56 0.06 14.00
C ARG A 49 7.30 1.04 15.15
N LEU A 50 6.88 0.48 16.28
CA LEU A 50 7.14 1.06 17.59
C LEU A 50 8.60 0.71 17.89
N ASN A 51 9.50 1.66 17.58
CA ASN A 51 10.76 1.76 18.30
C ASN A 51 10.49 2.46 19.64
#